data_AF-Q5YCY3-F1
#
_entry.id   AF-Q5YCY3-F1
#
_cell.length_a   1.000
_cell.length_b   1.000
_cell.length_c   1.000
_cell.angle_alpha   90.00
_cell.angle_beta   90.00
_cell.angle_gamma   90.00
#
_symmetry.space_group_name_H-M   'P 1'
#
loop_
_entity.id
_entity.type
_entity.pdbx_description
1 polymer ?
#
loop_
_entity_poly.entity_id
_entity_poly.type
_entity_poly.pdbx_seq_one_letter_code
_entity_poly.pdbx_strand_id
1 'polypeptide(L)'
;MLYIRLCIISLLATLPLAVHASPQPLEQIKLSESQLSGRVGMIEMDLASGRTLTAWRADERFPMMSTFKVVLCGAVLARVDAGDEQLERKIHYRQQDLVDYSPVSEKHLADGMTVGELCAAAITMSDNSAANLLLATVGGPAGLTAFLRQIGDNVTRLDRWETELNEALPGDARDTTTPASMAATLRKLLTSQRLSARSQRQLLQWMVDDRVAGPLIRSVLPAGWFIADKTGASKRGARGIVALLGPNNKAERIVVIYLRDTPASMAERNQQIAGIGAALIEHWQR
;
A
#
# COMPACT_ATOMS: atom_id res chain seq x y z
N MET A 1 -42.45 -69.25 19.71
CA MET A 1 -41.96 -68.07 18.97
C MET A 1 -40.77 -67.50 19.73
N LEU A 2 -39.55 -67.73 19.24
CA LEU A 2 -38.30 -67.26 19.85
C LEU A 2 -37.71 -66.18 18.93
N TYR A 3 -37.62 -64.92 19.39
CA TYR A 3 -37.04 -63.81 18.62
C TYR A 3 -35.59 -63.59 19.06
N ILE A 4 -34.64 -63.81 18.16
CA ILE A 4 -33.22 -63.48 18.32
C ILE A 4 -33.03 -62.03 17.88
N ARG A 5 -32.53 -61.16 18.77
CA ARG A 5 -32.10 -59.80 18.43
C ARG A 5 -30.63 -59.83 18.03
N LEU A 6 -30.35 -59.50 16.76
CA LEU A 6 -28.99 -59.21 16.28
C LEU A 6 -28.63 -57.75 16.64
N CYS A 7 -27.59 -57.55 17.44
CA CYS A 7 -26.96 -56.24 17.62
C CYS A 7 -25.92 -56.02 16.52
N ILE A 8 -26.14 -55.01 15.67
CA ILE A 8 -25.16 -54.55 14.68
C ILE A 8 -24.30 -53.46 15.35
N ILE A 9 -23.04 -53.77 15.62
CA ILE A 9 -22.04 -52.79 16.06
C ILE A 9 -21.52 -52.11 14.79
N SER A 10 -21.86 -50.83 14.62
CA SER A 10 -21.36 -50.00 13.52
C SER A 10 -19.97 -49.48 13.87
N LEU A 11 -18.95 -49.96 13.16
CA LEU A 11 -17.58 -49.49 13.27
C LEU A 11 -17.45 -48.18 12.45
N LEU A 12 -17.49 -47.03 13.11
CA LEU A 12 -17.22 -45.73 12.48
C LEU A 12 -15.71 -45.58 12.27
N ALA A 13 -15.25 -45.75 11.03
CA ALA A 13 -13.90 -45.39 10.62
C ALA A 13 -13.79 -43.86 10.48
N THR A 14 -13.02 -43.23 11.36
CA THR A 14 -12.68 -41.80 11.27
C THR A 14 -11.57 -41.62 10.22
N LEU A 15 -11.94 -41.18 9.01
CA LEU A 15 -10.97 -40.70 8.03
C LEU A 15 -10.40 -39.36 8.51
N PRO A 16 -9.07 -39.19 8.63
CA PRO A 16 -8.48 -37.91 8.97
C PRO A 16 -8.76 -36.92 7.84
N LEU A 17 -9.49 -35.84 8.14
CA LEU A 17 -9.59 -34.67 7.28
C LEU A 17 -8.17 -34.12 7.11
N ALA A 18 -7.65 -34.15 5.88
CA ALA A 18 -6.41 -33.49 5.53
C ALA A 18 -6.59 -31.98 5.73
N VAL A 19 -6.08 -31.46 6.85
CA VAL A 19 -5.91 -30.03 7.05
C VAL A 19 -4.88 -29.58 6.03
N HIS A 20 -5.34 -28.98 4.93
CA HIS A 20 -4.45 -28.37 3.96
C HIS A 20 -3.85 -27.14 4.63
N ALA A 21 -2.60 -27.25 5.09
CA ALA A 21 -1.86 -26.11 5.60
C ALA A 21 -1.71 -25.10 4.48
N SER A 22 -2.03 -23.83 4.75
CA SER A 22 -1.81 -22.75 3.81
C SER A 22 -0.33 -22.63 3.45
N PRO A 23 0.00 -22.28 2.19
CA PRO A 23 1.38 -22.18 1.74
C PRO A 23 2.16 -21.17 2.57
N GLN A 24 3.46 -21.42 2.76
CA GLN A 24 4.35 -20.44 3.39
C GLN A 24 4.38 -19.14 2.56
N PRO A 25 4.61 -17.96 3.15
CA PRO A 25 4.56 -16.68 2.42
C PRO A 25 5.42 -16.66 1.14
N LEU A 26 6.64 -17.21 1.19
CA LEU A 26 7.53 -17.28 0.03
C LEU A 26 7.03 -18.24 -1.07
N GLU A 27 6.33 -19.31 -0.70
CA GLU A 27 5.73 -20.24 -1.66
C GLU A 27 4.55 -19.58 -2.37
N GLN A 28 3.69 -18.89 -1.61
CA GLN A 28 2.57 -18.13 -2.16
C GLN A 28 3.05 -17.06 -3.14
N ILE A 29 4.13 -16.33 -2.83
CA ILE A 29 4.69 -15.31 -3.72
C ILE A 29 5.21 -15.92 -5.03
N LYS A 30 5.93 -17.05 -4.97
CA LYS A 30 6.42 -17.75 -6.16
C LYS A 30 5.25 -18.27 -7.01
N LEU A 31 4.20 -18.78 -6.37
CA LEU A 31 2.97 -19.19 -7.05
C LEU A 31 2.30 -18.00 -7.76
N SER A 32 2.19 -16.85 -7.08
CA SER A 32 1.67 -15.62 -7.67
C SER A 32 2.49 -15.14 -8.87
N GLU A 33 3.83 -15.16 -8.82
CA GLU A 33 4.65 -14.81 -9.99
C GLU A 33 4.36 -15.71 -11.20
N SER A 34 4.28 -17.02 -10.95
CA SER A 34 3.97 -18.02 -11.99
C SER A 34 2.59 -17.78 -12.60
N GLN A 35 1.56 -17.63 -11.76
CA GLN A 35 0.18 -17.41 -12.20
C GLN A 35 -0.01 -16.08 -12.94
N LEU A 36 0.70 -15.04 -12.50
CA LEU A 36 0.64 -13.72 -13.13
C LEU A 36 1.50 -13.63 -14.39
N SER A 37 2.44 -14.55 -14.61
CA SER A 37 3.48 -14.40 -15.65
C SER A 37 4.15 -13.02 -15.60
N GLY A 38 4.49 -12.57 -14.38
CA GLY A 38 5.02 -11.25 -14.10
C GLY A 38 5.96 -11.26 -12.89
N ARG A 39 6.33 -10.08 -12.39
CA ARG A 39 7.21 -9.95 -11.21
C ARG A 39 6.43 -9.50 -9.99
N VAL A 40 6.73 -10.10 -8.84
CA VAL A 40 6.27 -9.70 -7.52
C VAL A 40 7.47 -9.17 -6.74
N GLY A 41 7.36 -8.02 -6.10
CA GLY A 41 8.31 -7.52 -5.12
C GLY A 41 7.61 -7.40 -3.77
N MET A 42 8.20 -7.94 -2.71
CA MET A 42 7.62 -7.92 -1.38
C MET A 42 8.67 -7.69 -0.30
N ILE A 43 8.33 -6.90 0.71
CA ILE A 43 9.02 -6.92 2.00
C ILE A 43 8.02 -6.85 3.15
N GLU A 44 8.31 -7.60 4.21
CA GLU A 44 7.70 -7.52 5.52
C GLU A 44 8.78 -7.06 6.51
N MET A 45 8.52 -5.94 7.18
CA MET A 45 9.45 -5.27 8.08
C MET A 45 8.81 -5.06 9.45
N ASP A 46 9.52 -5.43 10.51
CA ASP A 46 9.13 -5.08 11.88
C ASP A 46 9.15 -3.56 12.06
N LEU A 47 8.02 -2.97 12.49
CA LEU A 47 7.87 -1.51 12.55
C LEU A 47 8.79 -0.89 13.61
N ALA A 48 8.97 -1.56 14.74
CA ALA A 48 9.72 -1.03 15.88
C ALA A 48 11.23 -1.01 15.61
N SER A 49 11.80 -2.13 15.21
CA SER A 49 13.24 -2.31 14.98
C SER A 49 13.68 -1.96 13.56
N GLY A 50 12.79 -2.07 12.57
CA GLY A 50 13.12 -1.98 11.15
C GLY A 50 13.75 -3.26 10.59
N ARG A 51 13.74 -4.37 11.35
CA ARG A 51 14.27 -5.66 10.90
C ARG A 51 13.38 -6.25 9.80
N THR A 52 14.00 -6.68 8.71
CA THR A 52 13.33 -7.48 7.67
C THR A 52 12.97 -8.86 8.23
N LEU A 53 11.70 -9.26 8.10
CA LEU A 53 11.21 -10.58 8.51
C LEU A 53 11.09 -11.50 7.30
N THR A 54 10.52 -10.99 6.21
CA THR A 54 10.37 -11.69 4.94
C THR A 54 10.67 -10.74 3.79
N ALA A 55 11.32 -11.20 2.73
CA ALA A 55 11.62 -10.40 1.55
C ALA A 55 11.67 -11.24 0.27
N TRP A 56 11.21 -10.67 -0.83
CA TRP A 56 11.30 -11.24 -2.17
C TRP A 56 11.48 -10.11 -3.20
N ARG A 57 12.56 -10.15 -3.99
CA ARG A 57 12.93 -9.07 -4.93
C ARG A 57 12.88 -7.67 -4.29
N ALA A 58 13.24 -7.57 -3.01
CA ALA A 58 13.04 -6.37 -2.22
C ALA A 58 13.91 -5.19 -2.66
N ASP A 59 14.96 -5.45 -3.46
CA ASP A 59 15.85 -4.45 -4.05
C ASP A 59 15.64 -4.25 -5.56
N GLU A 60 14.66 -4.96 -6.17
CA GLU A 60 14.26 -4.68 -7.56
C GLU A 60 13.31 -3.48 -7.61
N ARG A 61 13.39 -2.69 -8.69
CA ARG A 61 12.54 -1.51 -8.90
C ARG A 61 11.14 -1.89 -9.39
N PHE A 62 10.13 -1.25 -8.83
CA PHE A 62 8.72 -1.34 -9.25
C PHE A 62 8.12 0.07 -9.35
N PRO A 63 7.19 0.31 -10.31
CA PRO A 63 6.42 1.54 -10.35
C PRO A 63 5.70 1.78 -9.03
N MET A 64 5.86 2.96 -8.43
CA MET A 64 5.15 3.30 -7.20
C MET A 64 3.65 3.42 -7.45
N MET A 65 3.28 4.03 -8.59
CA MET A 65 1.89 4.41 -8.87
C MET A 65 1.39 5.27 -7.70
N SER A 66 0.09 5.28 -7.41
CA SER A 66 -0.47 6.08 -6.31
C SER A 66 0.04 5.78 -4.87
N THR A 67 0.91 4.79 -4.64
CA THR A 67 1.53 4.63 -3.30
C THR A 67 2.44 5.81 -2.95
N PHE A 68 2.97 6.52 -3.96
CA PHE A 68 3.78 7.73 -3.75
C PHE A 68 3.02 8.82 -2.98
N LYS A 69 1.69 8.82 -3.01
CA LYS A 69 0.84 9.85 -2.39
C LYS A 69 1.01 9.88 -0.86
N VAL A 70 1.41 8.76 -0.23
CA VAL A 70 1.79 8.75 1.19
C VAL A 70 3.09 9.53 1.42
N VAL A 71 4.09 9.31 0.58
CA VAL A 71 5.37 10.04 0.65
C VAL A 71 5.17 11.52 0.37
N LEU A 72 4.32 11.85 -0.61
CA LEU A 72 3.93 13.23 -0.94
C LEU A 72 3.30 13.94 0.27
N CYS A 73 2.30 13.32 0.89
CA CYS A 73 1.66 13.91 2.07
C CYS A 73 2.63 13.97 3.27
N GLY A 74 3.57 13.03 3.37
CA GLY A 74 4.69 13.10 4.33
C GLY A 74 5.58 14.32 4.11
N ALA A 75 5.92 14.64 2.86
CA ALA A 75 6.69 15.85 2.52
C ALA A 75 5.90 17.14 2.83
N VAL A 76 4.59 17.15 2.54
CA VAL A 76 3.70 18.27 2.88
C VAL A 76 3.64 18.48 4.40
N LEU A 77 3.48 17.40 5.16
CA LEU A 77 3.48 17.45 6.63
C LEU A 77 4.84 17.90 7.20
N ALA A 78 5.96 17.53 6.58
CA ALA A 78 7.27 18.04 6.97
C ALA A 78 7.37 19.56 6.80
N ARG A 79 6.77 20.12 5.73
CA ARG A 79 6.66 21.57 5.54
C ARG A 79 5.74 22.22 6.58
N VAL A 80 4.64 21.56 6.96
CA VAL A 80 3.76 22.04 8.05
C VAL A 80 4.53 22.09 9.37
N ASP A 81 5.27 21.03 9.70
CA ASP A 81 6.08 20.98 10.92
C ASP A 81 7.19 22.05 10.94
N ALA A 82 7.72 22.42 9.77
CA ALA A 82 8.70 23.50 9.62
C ALA A 82 8.09 24.92 9.64
N GLY A 83 6.76 25.05 9.61
CA GLY A 83 6.06 26.34 9.50
C GLY A 83 5.95 26.91 8.09
N ASP A 84 6.40 26.16 7.07
CA ASP A 84 6.39 26.56 5.66
C ASP A 84 5.06 26.25 4.94
N GLU A 85 4.13 25.58 5.62
CA GLU A 85 2.83 25.17 5.11
C GLU A 85 1.77 25.14 6.22
N GLN A 86 0.49 25.23 5.86
CA GLN A 86 -0.62 25.06 6.81
C GLN A 86 -1.67 24.11 6.22
N LEU A 87 -2.16 23.16 7.01
CA LEU A 87 -3.19 22.23 6.55
C LEU A 87 -4.49 22.96 6.20
N GLU A 88 -4.78 24.07 6.87
CA GLU A 88 -5.96 24.90 6.71
C GLU A 88 -5.86 25.86 5.51
N ARG A 89 -4.68 26.00 4.89
CA ARG A 89 -4.50 26.89 3.74
C ARG A 89 -5.34 26.38 2.58
N LYS A 90 -6.23 27.24 2.08
CA LYS A 90 -7.11 26.96 0.94
C LYS A 90 -6.36 27.13 -0.39
N ILE A 91 -6.54 26.18 -1.31
CA ILE A 91 -6.05 26.22 -2.68
C ILE A 91 -7.26 26.23 -3.60
N HIS A 92 -7.36 27.28 -4.42
CA HIS A 92 -8.28 27.34 -5.55
C HIS A 92 -7.56 26.88 -6.82
N TYR A 93 -8.29 26.18 -7.67
CA TYR A 93 -7.80 25.61 -8.91
C TYR A 93 -8.93 25.61 -9.95
N ARG A 94 -8.59 25.34 -11.20
CA ARG A 94 -9.49 25.47 -12.34
C ARG A 94 -9.79 24.12 -12.95
N GLN A 95 -10.83 24.09 -13.79
CA GLN A 95 -11.21 22.91 -14.57
C GLN A 95 -10.04 22.31 -15.35
N GLN A 96 -9.16 23.16 -15.88
CA GLN A 96 -7.98 22.75 -16.65
C GLN A 96 -6.88 22.09 -15.82
N ASP A 97 -6.92 22.23 -14.49
CA ASP A 97 -5.96 21.58 -13.58
C ASP A 97 -6.43 20.16 -13.22
N LEU A 98 -7.66 19.78 -13.61
CA LEU A 98 -8.20 18.44 -13.39
C LEU A 98 -7.63 17.44 -14.40
N VAL A 99 -7.14 16.31 -13.88
CA VAL A 99 -6.71 15.14 -14.64
C VAL A 99 -7.62 13.94 -14.38
N ASP A 100 -7.47 12.88 -15.18
CA ASP A 100 -8.24 11.64 -15.03
C ASP A 100 -8.23 11.12 -13.59
N TYR A 101 -9.39 10.63 -13.13
CA TYR A 101 -9.61 10.11 -11.76
C TYR A 101 -9.38 11.15 -10.66
N SER A 102 -10.33 12.09 -10.56
CA SER A 102 -10.33 13.20 -9.61
C SER A 102 -11.66 13.29 -8.82
N PRO A 103 -12.09 12.20 -8.16
CA PRO A 103 -13.46 12.04 -7.66
C PRO A 103 -13.84 12.98 -6.50
N VAL A 104 -12.88 13.65 -5.89
CA VAL A 104 -13.10 14.65 -4.84
C VAL A 104 -12.85 16.03 -5.41
N SER A 105 -11.68 16.27 -6.00
CA SER A 105 -11.29 17.60 -6.47
C SER A 105 -12.19 18.14 -7.59
N GLU A 106 -12.76 17.29 -8.43
CA GLU A 106 -13.73 17.73 -9.46
C GLU A 106 -14.97 18.42 -8.88
N LYS A 107 -15.30 18.16 -7.61
CA LYS A 107 -16.48 18.68 -6.91
C LYS A 107 -16.23 20.00 -6.20
N HIS A 108 -14.98 20.47 -6.15
CA HIS A 108 -14.58 21.63 -5.35
C HIS A 108 -13.93 22.76 -6.18
N LEU A 109 -14.32 22.90 -7.45
CA LEU A 109 -13.82 23.96 -8.32
C LEU A 109 -14.22 25.37 -7.86
N ALA A 110 -15.40 25.52 -7.26
CA ALA A 110 -15.93 26.83 -6.84
C ALA A 110 -15.34 27.31 -5.51
N ASP A 111 -15.20 26.41 -4.55
CA ASP A 111 -14.84 26.68 -3.15
C ASP A 111 -13.37 26.33 -2.83
N GLY A 112 -12.70 25.59 -3.71
CA GLY A 112 -11.34 25.11 -3.50
C GLY A 112 -11.23 24.10 -2.36
N MET A 113 -10.03 23.56 -2.16
CA MET A 113 -9.75 22.60 -1.08
C MET A 113 -8.59 23.08 -0.22
N THR A 114 -8.64 22.80 1.08
CA THR A 114 -7.51 23.01 1.97
C THR A 114 -6.40 22.00 1.68
N VAL A 115 -5.16 22.31 2.05
CA VAL A 115 -4.04 21.37 1.94
C VAL A 115 -4.35 20.04 2.66
N GLY A 116 -4.99 20.09 3.82
CA GLY A 116 -5.43 18.90 4.55
C GLY A 116 -6.48 18.08 3.80
N GLU A 117 -7.47 18.74 3.20
CA GLU A 117 -8.48 18.09 2.35
C GLU A 117 -7.85 17.44 1.11
N LEU A 118 -6.86 18.10 0.49
CA LEU A 118 -6.12 17.55 -0.64
C LEU A 118 -5.31 16.31 -0.25
N CYS A 119 -4.62 16.33 0.90
CA CYS A 119 -3.89 15.15 1.39
C CYS A 119 -4.86 13.99 1.68
N ALA A 120 -6.01 14.29 2.31
CA ALA A 120 -7.04 13.29 2.57
C ALA A 120 -7.58 12.70 1.26
N ALA A 121 -7.88 13.52 0.25
CA ALA A 121 -8.37 13.05 -1.05
C ALA A 121 -7.32 12.21 -1.80
N ALA A 122 -6.07 12.65 -1.80
CA ALA A 122 -4.96 11.94 -2.45
C ALA A 122 -4.70 10.56 -1.80
N ILE A 123 -4.77 10.44 -0.48
CA ILE A 123 -4.58 9.15 0.18
C ILE A 123 -5.85 8.30 0.12
N THR A 124 -6.96 8.79 0.69
CA THR A 124 -8.16 7.97 0.97
C THR A 124 -8.96 7.61 -0.27
N MET A 125 -8.96 8.50 -1.27
CA MET A 125 -9.71 8.34 -2.52
C MET A 125 -8.79 8.20 -3.73
N SER A 126 -7.46 8.27 -3.55
CA SER A 126 -6.49 8.23 -4.64
C SER A 126 -6.65 9.35 -5.68
N ASP A 127 -7.21 10.49 -5.30
CA ASP A 127 -7.49 11.61 -6.21
C ASP A 127 -6.19 12.14 -6.87
N ASN A 128 -6.17 12.17 -8.21
CA ASN A 128 -4.97 12.49 -8.98
C ASN A 128 -4.69 13.99 -9.03
N SER A 129 -5.71 14.82 -9.25
CA SER A 129 -5.52 16.28 -9.26
C SER A 129 -5.14 16.79 -7.88
N ALA A 130 -5.68 16.22 -6.82
CA ALA A 130 -5.24 16.54 -5.46
C ALA A 130 -3.73 16.28 -5.27
N ALA A 131 -3.22 15.15 -5.79
CA ALA A 131 -1.80 14.86 -5.75
C ALA A 131 -0.96 15.84 -6.59
N ASN A 132 -1.43 16.25 -7.78
CA ASN A 132 -0.76 17.28 -8.58
C ASN A 132 -0.74 18.64 -7.86
N LEU A 133 -1.85 19.08 -7.29
CA LEU A 133 -1.91 20.33 -6.54
C LEU A 133 -0.94 20.33 -5.35
N LEU A 134 -0.82 19.20 -4.64
CA LEU A 134 0.15 19.03 -3.55
C LEU A 134 1.60 18.95 -4.05
N LEU A 135 1.85 18.28 -5.18
CA LEU A 135 3.19 18.23 -5.78
C LEU A 135 3.71 19.62 -6.08
N ALA A 136 2.85 20.52 -6.56
CA ALA A 136 3.23 21.91 -6.83
C ALA A 136 3.73 22.64 -5.57
N THR A 137 3.23 22.29 -4.38
CA THR A 137 3.66 22.93 -3.12
C THR A 137 5.01 22.42 -2.62
N VAL A 138 5.43 21.21 -3.03
CA VAL A 138 6.72 20.61 -2.63
C VAL A 138 7.79 20.71 -3.71
N GLY A 139 7.62 21.57 -4.72
CA GLY A 139 8.59 21.74 -5.81
C GLY A 139 8.51 20.69 -6.91
N GLY A 140 7.32 20.10 -7.11
CA GLY A 140 7.04 19.08 -8.12
C GLY A 140 7.75 17.74 -7.85
N PRO A 141 7.81 16.86 -8.85
CA PRO A 141 8.46 15.54 -8.72
C PRO A 141 9.92 15.61 -8.28
N ALA A 142 10.66 16.60 -8.79
CA ALA A 142 12.06 16.83 -8.40
C ALA A 142 12.19 17.19 -6.93
N GLY A 143 11.30 18.05 -6.41
CA GLY A 143 11.27 18.42 -5.00
C GLY A 143 10.90 17.26 -4.08
N LEU A 144 9.96 16.40 -4.48
CA LEU A 144 9.65 15.18 -3.72
C LEU A 144 10.84 14.20 -3.70
N THR A 145 11.54 14.05 -4.83
CA THR A 145 12.77 13.23 -4.89
C THR A 145 13.88 13.84 -4.03
N ALA A 146 14.01 15.16 -3.98
CA ALA A 146 14.96 15.84 -3.10
C ALA A 146 14.64 15.60 -1.61
N PHE A 147 13.36 15.68 -1.23
CA PHE A 147 12.91 15.33 0.12
C PHE A 147 13.27 13.88 0.48
N LEU A 148 13.05 12.92 -0.42
CA LEU A 148 13.46 11.52 -0.23
C LEU A 148 14.96 11.39 0.06
N ARG A 149 15.81 12.10 -0.69
CA ARG A 149 17.27 12.11 -0.45
C ARG A 149 17.61 12.69 0.91
N GLN A 150 16.96 13.78 1.33
CA GLN A 150 17.18 14.40 2.65
C GLN A 150 16.83 13.44 3.79
N ILE A 151 15.78 12.62 3.63
CA ILE A 151 15.42 11.61 4.63
C ILE A 151 16.23 10.30 4.49
N GLY A 152 17.19 10.25 3.56
CA GLY A 152 18.14 9.15 3.37
C GLY A 152 17.56 7.97 2.59
N ASP A 153 16.57 8.21 1.72
CA ASP A 153 16.21 7.29 0.65
C ASP A 153 16.92 7.73 -0.62
N ASN A 154 17.87 6.92 -1.09
CA ASN A 154 18.69 7.19 -2.28
C ASN A 154 18.21 6.43 -3.52
N VAL A 155 17.07 5.75 -3.44
CA VAL A 155 16.60 4.80 -4.45
C VAL A 155 15.28 5.28 -5.05
N THR A 156 14.31 5.61 -4.21
CA THR A 156 13.00 6.08 -4.65
C THR A 156 13.14 7.37 -5.44
N ARG A 157 12.39 7.48 -6.55
CA ARG A 157 12.38 8.67 -7.40
C ARG A 157 10.99 8.88 -7.99
N LEU A 158 10.58 10.14 -8.02
CA LEU A 158 9.42 10.60 -8.76
C LEU A 158 9.92 11.60 -9.82
N ASP A 159 9.50 11.38 -11.06
CA ASP A 159 10.00 12.10 -12.23
C ASP A 159 8.87 12.78 -13.00
N ARG A 160 7.63 12.31 -12.85
CA ARG A 160 6.44 12.81 -13.55
C ARG A 160 5.28 13.10 -12.60
N TRP A 161 4.30 13.81 -13.14
CA TRP A 161 3.04 14.14 -12.48
C TRP A 161 2.00 13.04 -12.73
N GLU A 162 0.87 13.12 -12.04
CA GLU A 162 -0.30 12.34 -12.45
C GLU A 162 -0.82 12.91 -13.80
N THR A 163 -1.14 12.09 -14.80
CA THR A 163 -1.23 10.61 -14.75
C THR A 163 -0.05 9.88 -15.41
N GLU A 164 0.92 10.61 -15.98
CA GLU A 164 2.03 10.07 -16.75
C GLU A 164 2.97 9.18 -15.93
N LEU A 165 3.06 9.40 -14.61
CA LEU A 165 3.84 8.54 -13.70
C LEU A 165 3.38 7.07 -13.72
N ASN A 166 2.16 6.79 -14.19
CA ASN A 166 1.57 5.45 -14.28
C ASN A 166 1.86 4.74 -15.63
N GLU A 167 2.87 5.18 -16.38
CA GLU A 167 3.21 4.56 -17.67
C GLU A 167 3.80 3.15 -17.54
N ALA A 168 4.59 2.92 -16.48
CA ALA A 168 5.18 1.63 -16.11
C ALA A 168 5.95 0.91 -17.23
N LEU A 169 6.67 1.65 -18.10
CA LEU A 169 7.46 1.03 -19.18
C LEU A 169 8.45 -0.01 -18.62
N PRO A 170 8.57 -1.20 -19.24
CA PRO A 170 9.53 -2.21 -18.77
C PRO A 170 10.96 -1.66 -18.81
N GLY A 171 11.67 -1.75 -17.68
CA GLY A 171 13.05 -1.27 -17.53
C GLY A 171 13.19 0.24 -17.29
N ASP A 172 12.11 1.02 -17.36
CA ASP A 172 12.15 2.44 -17.02
C ASP A 172 12.23 2.62 -15.49
N ALA A 173 13.25 3.35 -15.05
CA ALA A 173 13.49 3.61 -13.63
C ALA A 173 12.67 4.79 -13.09
N ARG A 174 12.06 5.61 -13.95
CA ARG A 174 11.26 6.77 -13.52
C ARG A 174 10.05 6.33 -12.70
N ASP A 175 9.72 7.12 -11.67
CA ASP A 175 8.53 6.90 -10.82
C ASP A 175 8.53 5.54 -10.10
N THR A 176 9.72 5.02 -9.79
CA THR A 176 9.90 3.72 -9.12
C THR A 176 10.49 3.84 -7.72
N THR A 177 10.17 2.82 -6.93
CA THR A 177 10.82 2.48 -5.65
C THR A 177 11.28 1.03 -5.70
N THR A 178 12.03 0.58 -4.69
CA THR A 178 12.11 -0.86 -4.35
C THR A 178 11.23 -1.12 -3.12
N PRO A 179 10.75 -2.37 -2.89
CA PRO A 179 10.03 -2.70 -1.66
C PRO A 179 10.80 -2.30 -0.39
N ALA A 180 12.10 -2.59 -0.32
CA ALA A 180 12.95 -2.27 0.83
C ALA A 180 13.03 -0.76 1.08
N SER A 181 13.27 0.05 0.03
CA SER A 181 13.35 1.51 0.16
C SER A 181 12.02 2.12 0.56
N MET A 182 10.90 1.67 -0.02
CA MET A 182 9.57 2.15 0.35
C MET A 182 9.24 1.82 1.81
N ALA A 183 9.50 0.58 2.26
CA ALA A 183 9.24 0.19 3.65
C ALA A 183 10.08 1.01 4.64
N ALA A 184 11.37 1.21 4.34
CA ALA A 184 12.26 2.04 5.17
C ALA A 184 11.80 3.52 5.20
N THR A 185 11.35 4.06 4.07
CA THR A 185 10.80 5.42 3.98
C THR A 185 9.52 5.57 4.78
N LEU A 186 8.57 4.65 4.65
CA LEU A 186 7.33 4.66 5.45
C LEU A 186 7.62 4.57 6.94
N ARG A 187 8.54 3.69 7.36
CA ARG A 187 8.97 3.60 8.76
C ARG A 187 9.51 4.94 9.24
N LYS A 188 10.40 5.57 8.48
CA LYS A 188 10.98 6.88 8.82
C LYS A 188 9.89 7.95 8.98
N LEU A 189 8.93 8.01 8.06
CA LEU A 189 7.84 9.00 8.10
C LEU A 189 6.91 8.77 9.30
N LEU A 190 6.66 7.52 9.69
CA LEU A 190 5.64 7.18 10.70
C LEU A 190 6.19 6.99 12.12
N THR A 191 7.50 6.77 12.30
CA THR A 191 8.07 6.46 13.62
C THR A 191 9.32 7.24 14.01
N SER A 192 10.00 7.91 13.06
CA SER A 192 11.23 8.68 13.37
C SER A 192 10.93 10.17 13.62
N GLN A 193 11.88 10.90 14.21
CA GLN A 193 11.74 12.34 14.52
C GLN A 193 11.71 13.26 13.28
N ARG A 194 11.54 12.71 12.07
CA ARG A 194 11.43 13.50 10.82
C ARG A 194 10.11 14.24 10.68
N LEU A 195 9.06 13.72 11.29
CA LEU A 195 7.75 14.36 11.41
C LEU A 195 7.41 14.51 12.89
N SER A 196 6.68 15.55 13.24
CA SER A 196 6.11 15.73 14.57
C SER A 196 5.15 14.59 14.89
N ALA A 197 4.93 14.30 16.18
CA ALA A 197 4.00 13.25 16.58
C ALA A 197 2.55 13.52 16.09
N ARG A 198 2.17 14.79 15.90
CA ARG A 198 0.87 15.16 15.32
C ARG A 198 0.83 14.78 13.84
N SER A 199 1.86 15.13 13.08
CA SER A 199 1.99 14.82 11.66
C SER A 199 2.08 13.31 11.39
N GLN A 200 2.82 12.55 12.20
CA GLN A 200 2.85 11.08 12.13
C GLN A 200 1.45 10.47 12.30
N ARG A 201 0.70 10.91 13.34
CA ARG A 201 -0.68 10.45 13.57
C ARG A 201 -1.60 10.83 12.42
N GLN A 202 -1.46 12.03 11.88
CA GLN A 202 -2.30 12.47 10.76
C GLN A 202 -2.04 11.65 9.49
N LEU A 203 -0.77 11.39 9.17
CA LEU A 203 -0.41 10.56 8.02
C LEU A 203 -0.94 9.13 8.18
N LEU A 204 -0.77 8.54 9.38
CA LEU A 204 -1.31 7.22 9.69
C LEU A 204 -2.84 7.21 9.57
N GLN A 205 -3.52 8.23 10.10
CA GLN A 205 -4.99 8.32 10.06
C GLN A 205 -5.51 8.34 8.62
N TRP A 206 -4.89 9.13 7.73
CA TRP A 206 -5.29 9.11 6.32
C TRP A 206 -5.12 7.74 5.66
N MET A 207 -4.10 6.97 6.04
CA MET A 207 -3.92 5.60 5.56
C MET A 207 -4.92 4.61 6.18
N VAL A 208 -5.30 4.78 7.45
CA VAL A 208 -6.39 4.01 8.08
C VAL A 208 -7.69 4.19 7.30
N ASP A 209 -7.97 5.44 6.94
CA ASP A 209 -9.20 5.87 6.27
C ASP A 209 -9.25 5.59 4.76
N ASP A 210 -8.31 4.80 4.20
CA ASP A 210 -8.34 4.40 2.79
C ASP A 210 -9.67 3.71 2.42
N ARG A 211 -10.28 4.17 1.33
CA ARG A 211 -11.58 3.71 0.83
C ARG A 211 -11.48 2.89 -0.45
N VAL A 212 -10.28 2.74 -1.03
CA VAL A 212 -10.09 2.07 -2.33
C VAL A 212 -9.32 0.75 -2.25
N ALA A 213 -8.88 0.34 -1.06
CA ALA A 213 -8.07 -0.87 -0.83
C ALA A 213 -8.86 -2.15 -0.53
N GLY A 214 -10.19 -2.10 -0.46
CA GLY A 214 -11.06 -3.20 0.00
C GLY A 214 -10.71 -4.59 -0.57
N PRO A 215 -10.51 -4.75 -1.88
CA PRO A 215 -10.21 -6.05 -2.50
C PRO A 215 -8.78 -6.61 -2.28
N LEU A 216 -7.92 -5.95 -1.50
CA LEU A 216 -6.51 -6.32 -1.32
C LEU A 216 -6.31 -6.94 0.08
N ILE A 217 -5.30 -6.51 0.85
CA ILE A 217 -5.05 -7.07 2.20
C ILE A 217 -6.29 -6.94 3.09
N ARG A 218 -7.07 -5.87 2.95
CA ARG A 218 -8.31 -5.66 3.71
C ARG A 218 -9.33 -6.80 3.57
N SER A 219 -9.36 -7.51 2.43
CA SER A 219 -10.33 -8.60 2.22
C SER A 219 -10.01 -9.88 2.98
N VAL A 220 -8.81 -9.98 3.56
CA VAL A 220 -8.31 -11.18 4.27
C VAL A 220 -7.96 -10.91 5.73
N LEU A 221 -8.22 -9.69 6.23
CA LEU A 221 -7.93 -9.34 7.62
C LEU A 221 -8.90 -10.02 8.60
N PRO A 222 -8.39 -10.72 9.62
CA PRO A 222 -9.22 -11.18 10.72
C PRO A 222 -9.76 -10.00 11.54
N ALA A 223 -10.89 -10.22 12.23
CA ALA A 223 -11.42 -9.24 13.17
C ALA A 223 -10.38 -8.87 14.25
N GLY A 224 -10.34 -7.59 14.63
CA GLY A 224 -9.40 -7.09 15.64
C GLY A 224 -7.98 -6.80 15.13
N TRP A 225 -7.73 -6.94 13.83
CA TRP A 225 -6.49 -6.48 13.21
C TRP A 225 -6.56 -5.01 12.84
N PHE A 226 -5.45 -4.32 13.08
CA PHE A 226 -5.22 -2.97 12.58
C PHE A 226 -4.76 -3.01 11.12
N ILE A 227 -5.21 -2.04 10.33
CA ILE A 227 -4.62 -1.75 9.02
C ILE A 227 -4.64 -0.25 8.72
N ALA A 228 -3.53 0.24 8.17
CA ALA A 228 -3.43 1.52 7.51
C ALA A 228 -2.68 1.30 6.19
N ASP A 229 -3.29 1.62 5.06
CA ASP A 229 -2.74 1.27 3.75
C ASP A 229 -2.88 2.37 2.70
N LYS A 230 -2.15 2.16 1.60
CA LYS A 230 -2.35 2.88 0.35
C LYS A 230 -2.07 1.95 -0.82
N THR A 231 -2.96 1.95 -1.81
CA THR A 231 -2.80 1.15 -3.03
C THR A 231 -2.40 1.98 -4.25
N GLY A 232 -1.90 1.30 -5.28
CA GLY A 232 -1.55 1.90 -6.56
C GLY A 232 -1.79 0.95 -7.73
N ALA A 233 -2.27 1.46 -8.85
CA ALA A 233 -2.49 0.70 -10.09
C ALA A 233 -2.01 1.52 -11.28
N SER A 234 -1.49 0.85 -12.30
CA SER A 234 -1.02 1.52 -13.51
C SER A 234 -1.12 0.60 -14.74
N LYS A 235 -0.58 1.07 -15.87
CA LYS A 235 -0.51 0.31 -17.12
C LYS A 235 0.33 -0.98 -16.94
N ARG A 236 0.26 -1.87 -17.92
CA ARG A 236 1.12 -3.08 -18.03
C ARG A 236 1.03 -4.00 -16.80
N GLY A 237 -0.17 -4.06 -16.23
CA GLY A 237 -0.48 -4.92 -15.09
C GLY A 237 0.11 -4.48 -13.76
N ALA A 238 0.80 -3.33 -13.68
CA ALA A 238 1.37 -2.92 -12.41
C ALA A 238 0.28 -2.61 -11.37
N ARG A 239 0.48 -3.13 -10.16
CA ARG A 239 -0.43 -3.05 -9.02
C ARG A 239 0.40 -3.12 -7.75
N GLY A 240 -0.04 -2.50 -6.66
CA GLY A 240 0.67 -2.62 -5.41
C GLY A 240 -0.09 -2.02 -4.23
N ILE A 241 0.45 -2.29 -3.06
CA ILE A 241 -0.02 -1.83 -1.77
C ILE A 241 1.16 -1.62 -0.83
N VAL A 242 1.08 -0.56 -0.04
CA VAL A 242 1.91 -0.36 1.15
C VAL A 242 0.99 -0.34 2.36
N ALA A 243 1.33 -1.05 3.42
CA ALA A 243 0.45 -1.20 4.58
C ALA A 243 1.24 -1.26 5.88
N LEU A 244 0.66 -0.71 6.95
CA LEU A 244 0.98 -1.02 8.33
C LEU A 244 -0.14 -1.89 8.87
N LEU A 245 0.20 -3.05 9.46
CA LEU A 245 -0.79 -3.98 10.00
C LEU A 245 -0.29 -4.71 11.23
N GLY A 246 -1.22 -5.29 11.97
CA GLY A 246 -0.92 -6.17 13.10
C GLY A 246 -2.15 -6.54 13.93
N PRO A 247 -2.05 -7.58 14.77
CA PRO A 247 -3.14 -8.02 15.63
C PRO A 247 -3.41 -7.03 16.78
N ASN A 248 -4.51 -7.24 17.52
CA ASN A 248 -4.88 -6.48 18.72
C ASN A 248 -4.98 -4.96 18.48
N ASN A 249 -5.49 -4.59 17.31
CA ASN A 249 -5.69 -3.21 16.87
C ASN A 249 -4.41 -2.34 16.97
N LYS A 250 -3.24 -2.93 16.69
CA LYS A 250 -1.94 -2.26 16.74
C LYS A 250 -1.14 -2.48 15.45
N ALA A 251 -0.58 -1.41 14.90
CA ALA A 251 0.43 -1.51 13.85
C ALA A 251 1.72 -2.14 14.40
N GLU A 252 2.11 -3.30 13.86
CA GLU A 252 3.33 -4.02 14.29
C GLU A 252 4.33 -4.20 13.14
N ARG A 253 3.87 -4.33 11.89
CA ARG A 253 4.74 -4.49 10.72
C ARG A 253 4.34 -3.58 9.58
N ILE A 254 5.31 -3.28 8.73
CA ILE A 254 5.13 -2.70 7.41
C ILE A 254 5.20 -3.83 6.38
N VAL A 255 4.21 -3.90 5.50
CA VAL A 255 4.21 -4.77 4.33
C VAL A 255 4.13 -3.92 3.07
N VAL A 256 5.04 -4.17 2.13
CA VAL A 256 5.03 -3.53 0.81
C VAL A 256 4.99 -4.64 -0.23
N ILE A 257 4.00 -4.59 -1.13
CA ILE A 257 3.84 -5.54 -2.23
C ILE A 257 3.66 -4.76 -3.53
N TYR A 258 4.46 -5.08 -4.54
CA TYR A 258 4.31 -4.58 -5.90
C TYR A 258 4.27 -5.73 -6.90
N LEU A 259 3.46 -5.56 -7.93
CA LEU A 259 3.36 -6.39 -9.11
C LEU A 259 3.72 -5.53 -10.33
N ARG A 260 4.38 -6.11 -11.34
CA ARG A 260 4.57 -5.47 -12.65
C ARG A 260 4.70 -6.50 -13.76
N ASP A 261 4.59 -6.01 -15.01
CA ASP A 261 4.86 -6.77 -16.23
C ASP A 261 3.99 -8.03 -16.35
N THR A 262 2.69 -7.90 -16.08
CA THR A 262 1.72 -9.01 -16.15
C THR A 262 0.55 -8.66 -17.07
N PRO A 263 0.03 -9.61 -17.87
CA PRO A 263 -1.19 -9.43 -18.66
C PRO A 263 -2.48 -9.66 -17.84
N ALA A 264 -2.38 -10.08 -16.58
CA ALA A 264 -3.52 -10.51 -15.78
C ALA A 264 -4.53 -9.38 -15.54
N SER A 265 -5.79 -9.79 -15.37
CA SER A 265 -6.90 -8.88 -15.07
C SER A 265 -6.68 -8.14 -13.74
N MET A 266 -7.43 -7.05 -13.51
CA MET A 266 -7.39 -6.37 -12.21
C MET A 266 -7.85 -7.28 -11.07
N ALA A 267 -8.87 -8.11 -11.32
CA ALA A 267 -9.41 -9.04 -10.34
C ALA A 267 -8.36 -10.08 -9.90
N GLU A 268 -7.67 -10.70 -10.86
CA GLU A 268 -6.60 -11.66 -10.56
C GLU A 268 -5.46 -10.99 -9.79
N ARG A 269 -5.00 -9.81 -10.21
CA ARG A 269 -3.94 -9.07 -9.49
C ARG A 269 -4.33 -8.74 -8.05
N ASN A 270 -5.57 -8.32 -7.82
CA ASN A 270 -6.08 -8.08 -6.48
C ASN A 270 -6.09 -9.37 -5.64
N GLN A 271 -6.59 -10.48 -6.21
CA GLN A 271 -6.62 -11.79 -5.54
C GLN A 271 -5.22 -12.29 -5.18
N GLN A 272 -4.23 -12.09 -6.05
CA GLN A 272 -2.85 -12.50 -5.76
C GLN A 272 -2.24 -11.68 -4.60
N ILE A 273 -2.46 -10.36 -4.56
CA ILE A 273 -2.03 -9.54 -3.43
C ILE A 273 -2.75 -9.95 -2.14
N ALA A 274 -4.06 -10.20 -2.21
CA ALA A 274 -4.84 -10.69 -1.07
C ALA A 274 -4.34 -12.05 -0.57
N GLY A 275 -4.01 -12.99 -1.47
CA GLY A 275 -3.44 -14.29 -1.15
C GLY A 275 -2.07 -14.20 -0.46
N ILE A 276 -1.19 -13.31 -0.95
CA ILE A 276 0.09 -13.02 -0.27
C ILE A 276 -0.18 -12.44 1.13
N GLY A 277 -1.15 -11.52 1.26
CA GLY A 277 -1.58 -10.97 2.56
C GLY A 277 -2.08 -12.04 3.51
N ALA A 278 -2.91 -12.98 3.04
CA ALA A 278 -3.43 -14.09 3.84
C ALA A 278 -2.29 -14.99 4.34
N ALA A 279 -1.35 -15.36 3.47
CA ALA A 279 -0.20 -16.17 3.87
C ALA A 279 0.67 -15.46 4.93
N LEU A 280 0.88 -14.14 4.83
CA LEU A 280 1.60 -13.37 5.85
C LEU A 280 0.86 -13.36 7.20
N ILE A 281 -0.46 -13.20 7.19
CA ILE A 281 -1.31 -13.15 8.39
C ILE A 281 -1.36 -14.52 9.09
N GLU A 282 -1.52 -15.60 8.34
CA GLU A 282 -1.63 -16.96 8.88
C GLU A 282 -0.30 -17.45 9.47
N HIS A 283 0.82 -16.99 8.92
CA HIS A 283 2.16 -17.33 9.39
C HIS A 283 2.80 -16.20 10.24
N TRP A 284 1.97 -15.38 10.89
CA TRP A 284 2.42 -14.26 11.74
C TRP A 284 3.05 -14.75 13.05
N GLN A 285 4.35 -15.09 13.00
CA GLN A 285 5.12 -15.48 14.20
C GLN A 285 5.54 -14.26 15.00
N ARG A 286 5.34 -14.25 16.33
CA ARG A 286 5.78 -13.15 17.21
C ARG A 286 7.30 -13.10 17.38
#